data_AF-A0A6I2ZJ40-F1
#
_entry.id   AF-A0A6I2ZJ40-F1
#
_cell.length_a   1.000
_cell.length_b   1.000
_cell.length_c   1.000
_cell.angle_alpha   90.00
_cell.angle_beta   90.00
_cell.angle_gamma   90.00
#
_symmetry.space_group_name_H-M   'P 1'
#
loop_
_entity.id
_entity.type
_entity.pdbx_description
1 polymer ?
#
loop_
_entity_poly.entity_id
_entity_poly.type
_entity_poly.pdbx_seq_one_letter_code
_entity_poly.pdbx_strand_id
1 'polypeptide(L)'
;MWSLTEDGMIEPLVGTWEEEWFNQPRQALPEAWVHNGMIDVIRPAVIRGGSMSGRRILPLFEDSIPVVDIDTAADLDRATEILNLHQPKLLGEG
;
A
#
# COMPACT_ATOMS: atom_id res chain seq x y z
N MET A 1 -9.68 -10.82 -2.63
CA MET A 1 -9.33 -10.96 -1.20
C MET A 1 -10.31 -11.95 -0.60
N TRP A 2 -9.85 -12.81 0.31
CA TRP A 2 -10.62 -13.95 0.80
C TRP A 2 -10.84 -13.82 2.30
N SER A 3 -12.01 -14.25 2.78
CA SER A 3 -12.29 -14.48 4.19
C SER A 3 -12.14 -15.97 4.50
N LEU A 4 -11.66 -16.31 5.70
CA LEU A 4 -11.64 -17.69 6.20
C LEU A 4 -12.90 -17.93 7.02
N THR A 5 -13.66 -18.97 6.68
CA THR A 5 -14.86 -19.38 7.40
C THR A 5 -14.53 -20.28 8.59
N GLU A 6 -15.49 -20.46 9.51
CA GLU A 6 -15.29 -21.27 10.73
C GLU A 6 -15.00 -22.75 10.45
N ASP A 7 -15.50 -23.29 9.34
CA ASP A 7 -15.25 -24.65 8.87
C ASP A 7 -13.95 -24.79 8.06
N GLY A 8 -13.15 -23.72 7.96
CA GLY A 8 -11.84 -23.71 7.32
C GLY A 8 -11.88 -23.54 5.80
N MET A 9 -13.02 -23.14 5.25
CA MET A 9 -13.18 -22.82 3.83
C MET A 9 -12.87 -21.33 3.59
N ILE A 10 -12.79 -20.94 2.32
CA ILE A 10 -12.61 -19.54 1.94
C ILE A 10 -13.82 -19.04 1.17
N GLU A 11 -14.13 -17.76 1.36
CA GLU A 11 -15.17 -17.05 0.61
C GLU A 11 -14.67 -15.69 0.13
N PRO A 12 -15.24 -15.14 -0.97
CA PRO A 12 -14.89 -13.82 -1.44
C PRO A 12 -15.17 -12.79 -0.35
N LEU A 13 -14.16 -11.97 -0.02
CA LEU A 13 -14.38 -10.87 0.91
C LEU A 13 -15.28 -9.78 0.29
N VAL A 14 -15.30 -9.68 -1.04
CA VAL A 14 -16.09 -8.70 -1.79
C VAL A 14 -16.64 -9.36 -3.05
N GLY A 15 -17.89 -9.03 -3.40
CA GLY A 15 -18.60 -9.58 -4.57
C GLY A 15 -19.28 -10.92 -4.26
N THR A 16 -19.85 -11.54 -5.29
CA THR A 16 -20.46 -12.88 -5.18
C THR A 16 -19.68 -13.93 -5.98
N TRP A 17 -20.03 -15.20 -5.79
CA TRP A 17 -19.42 -16.31 -6.53
C TRP A 17 -19.76 -16.26 -8.03
N GLU A 18 -20.96 -15.78 -8.38
CA GLU A 18 -21.42 -15.68 -9.78
C GLU A 18 -20.64 -14.63 -10.58
N GLU A 19 -20.23 -13.54 -9.92
CA GLU A 19 -19.51 -12.45 -10.57
C GLU A 19 -18.00 -12.70 -10.68
N GLU A 20 -17.49 -13.65 -9.88
CA GLU A 20 -16.08 -14.02 -9.77
C GLU A 20 -15.11 -12.83 -9.71
N TRP A 21 -15.48 -11.75 -9.00
CA TRP A 21 -14.64 -10.52 -8.92
C TRP A 21 -13.21 -10.80 -8.43
N PHE A 22 -13.04 -11.83 -7.61
CA PHE A 22 -11.75 -12.32 -7.14
C PHE A 22 -10.87 -12.95 -8.22
N ASN A 23 -11.45 -13.35 -9.37
CA ASN A 23 -10.78 -14.03 -10.48
C ASN A 23 -10.80 -13.23 -11.79
N GLN A 24 -11.44 -12.06 -11.82
CA GLN A 24 -11.44 -11.19 -13.00
C GLN A 24 -9.99 -10.78 -13.36
N PRO A 25 -9.67 -10.67 -14.67
CA PRO A 25 -8.33 -10.25 -15.09
C PRO A 25 -8.06 -8.82 -14.60
N ARG A 26 -6.85 -8.59 -14.07
CA ARG A 26 -6.48 -7.28 -13.51
C ARG A 26 -6.64 -6.14 -14.51
N GLN A 27 -6.49 -6.41 -15.80
CA GLN A 27 -6.64 -5.43 -16.88
C GLN A 27 -8.08 -4.91 -17.05
N ALA A 28 -9.08 -5.66 -16.59
CA ALA A 28 -10.48 -5.25 -16.62
C ALA A 28 -10.89 -4.44 -15.38
N LEU A 29 -10.03 -4.40 -14.36
CA LEU A 29 -10.30 -3.63 -13.16
C LEU A 29 -10.01 -2.14 -13.40
N PRO A 30 -10.75 -1.23 -12.73
CA PRO A 30 -10.38 0.18 -12.70
C PRO A 30 -8.95 0.35 -12.18
N GLU A 31 -8.29 1.40 -12.65
CA GLU A 31 -7.03 1.84 -12.06
C GLU A 31 -7.21 2.08 -10.55
N ALA A 32 -6.27 1.55 -9.77
CA ALA A 32 -6.29 1.63 -8.31
C ALA A 32 -4.90 1.95 -7.79
N TRP A 33 -4.85 2.68 -6.67
CA TRP A 33 -3.61 3.09 -6.01
C TRP A 33 -3.59 2.55 -4.58
N VAL A 34 -2.40 2.22 -4.09
CA VAL A 34 -2.16 1.73 -2.73
C VAL A 34 -1.48 2.83 -1.92
N HIS A 35 -1.96 3.06 -0.70
CA HIS A 35 -1.29 3.94 0.24
C HIS A 35 0.00 3.28 0.71
N ASN A 36 1.14 3.95 0.51
CA ASN A 36 2.45 3.39 0.86
C ASN A 36 2.84 3.62 2.33
N GLY A 37 1.99 4.29 3.12
CA GLY A 37 2.19 4.53 4.54
C GLY A 37 3.28 5.55 4.90
N MET A 38 3.92 6.19 3.92
CA MET A 38 5.10 7.01 4.16
C MET A 38 4.78 8.39 4.76
N ILE A 39 3.82 9.10 4.17
CA ILE A 39 3.44 10.45 4.59
C ILE A 39 1.93 10.61 4.56
N ASP A 40 1.37 11.07 5.68
CA ASP A 40 -0.03 11.47 5.79
C ASP A 40 -0.14 12.90 6.34
N VAL A 41 -0.69 13.81 5.53
CA VAL A 41 -0.95 15.20 5.93
C VAL A 41 -2.43 15.39 6.26
N ILE A 42 -2.75 15.39 7.55
CA ILE A 42 -4.14 15.34 8.04
C ILE A 42 -4.46 16.56 8.90
N ARG A 43 -5.66 17.13 8.73
CA ARG A 43 -6.17 18.19 9.60
C ARG A 43 -6.46 17.63 11.00
N PRO A 44 -6.03 18.29 12.11
CA PRO A 44 -6.26 17.79 13.46
C PRO A 44 -7.73 17.51 13.82
N ALA A 45 -8.67 18.29 13.26
CA ALA A 45 -10.10 18.08 13.47
C ALA A 45 -10.61 16.73 12.93
N VAL A 46 -9.96 16.15 11.91
CA VAL A 46 -10.30 14.84 11.34
C VAL A 46 -9.97 13.73 12.34
N ILE A 47 -8.76 13.76 12.91
CA ILE A 47 -8.32 12.84 13.96
C ILE A 47 -9.21 12.97 15.20
N ARG A 48 -9.46 14.20 15.66
CA ARG A 48 -10.34 14.46 16.82
C ARG A 48 -11.79 14.01 16.58
N GLY A 49 -12.20 13.89 15.31
CA GLY A 49 -13.48 13.33 14.90
C GLY A 49 -13.49 11.80 14.75
N GLY A 50 -12.41 11.10 15.12
CA GLY A 50 -12.31 9.64 15.07
C GLY A 50 -11.97 9.05 13.70
N SER A 51 -11.47 9.86 12.76
CA SER A 51 -11.05 9.39 11.44
C SER A 51 -9.56 9.61 11.24
N MET A 52 -8.86 8.64 10.66
CA MET A 52 -7.44 8.79 10.31
C MET A 52 -7.22 9.45 8.96
N SER A 53 -8.18 9.40 8.03
CA SER A 53 -7.96 9.85 6.64
C SER A 53 -8.97 10.89 6.16
N GLY A 54 -10.12 11.02 6.84
CA GLY A 54 -11.23 11.85 6.39
C GLY A 54 -11.96 11.28 5.17
N ARG A 55 -12.76 12.12 4.49
CA ARG A 55 -13.60 11.72 3.33
C ARG A 55 -13.16 12.31 1.99
N ARG A 56 -12.16 13.18 2.00
CA ARG A 56 -11.62 13.86 0.81
C ARG A 56 -10.11 13.76 0.88
N ILE A 57 -9.55 12.88 0.06
CA ILE A 57 -8.13 12.53 0.04
C ILE A 57 -7.55 13.04 -1.27
N LEU A 58 -6.46 13.80 -1.18
CA LEU A 58 -5.66 14.21 -2.34
C LEU A 58 -4.41 13.32 -2.34
N PRO A 59 -4.14 12.55 -3.41
CA PRO A 59 -2.94 11.73 -3.46
C PRO A 59 -1.70 12.60 -3.63
N LEU A 60 -0.60 12.16 -3.02
CA LEU A 60 0.75 12.61 -3.32
C LEU A 60 1.44 11.45 -4.04
N PHE A 61 1.71 11.61 -5.34
CA PHE A 61 2.47 10.63 -6.10
C PHE A 61 3.97 10.85 -5.85
N GLU A 62 4.68 9.77 -5.57
CA GLU A 62 6.13 9.75 -5.42
C GLU A 62 6.70 8.84 -6.51
N ASP A 63 7.55 9.41 -7.37
CA ASP A 63 8.15 8.72 -8.51
C ASP A 63 9.55 8.17 -8.19
N SER A 64 10.07 8.43 -6.99
CA SER A 64 11.45 8.12 -6.62
C SER A 64 11.59 7.04 -5.53
N ILE A 65 12.54 6.13 -5.79
CA ILE A 65 13.04 5.05 -4.94
C ILE A 65 12.01 3.91 -4.68
N PRO A 66 12.41 2.63 -4.75
CA PRO A 66 11.54 1.56 -4.27
C PRO A 66 11.18 1.81 -2.80
N VAL A 67 9.89 1.95 -2.53
CA VAL A 67 9.35 1.99 -1.17
C VAL A 67 9.66 0.64 -0.52
N VAL A 68 10.35 0.67 0.61
CA VAL A 68 10.56 -0.49 1.47
C VAL A 68 9.86 -0.23 2.79
N ASP A 69 8.81 -0.99 3.07
CA ASP A 69 8.20 -1.05 4.39
C ASP A 69 9.02 -2.03 5.24
N ILE A 70 9.56 -1.57 6.38
CA ILE A 70 10.52 -2.36 7.18
C ILE A 70 9.76 -3.03 8.34
N ASP A 71 9.17 -4.19 8.05
CA ASP A 71 8.44 -5.00 9.04
C ASP A 71 9.30 -6.14 9.63
N THR A 72 10.26 -6.64 8.85
CA THR A 72 11.11 -7.78 9.18
C THR A 72 12.60 -7.45 9.05
N ALA A 73 13.45 -8.34 9.58
CA ALA A 73 14.90 -8.21 9.43
C ALA A 73 15.34 -8.21 7.95
N ALA A 74 14.67 -9.01 7.11
CA ALA A 74 14.96 -9.07 5.68
C ALA A 74 14.63 -7.75 4.95
N ASP A 75 13.60 -7.04 5.42
CA ASP A 75 13.23 -5.73 4.85
C ASP A 75 14.31 -4.68 5.16
N LEU A 76 14.91 -4.75 6.35
CA LEU A 76 16.03 -3.87 6.71
C LEU A 76 17.28 -4.14 5.87
N ASP A 77 17.60 -5.41 5.62
CA ASP A 77 18.70 -5.79 4.73
C ASP A 77 18.46 -5.24 3.32
N ARG A 78 17.23 -5.40 2.81
CA ARG A 78 16.82 -4.86 1.51
C ARG A 78 16.90 -3.34 1.44
N ALA A 79 16.44 -2.64 2.47
CA ALA A 79 16.55 -1.18 2.55
C ALA A 79 18.02 -0.73 2.51
N THR A 80 18.91 -1.47 3.18
CA THR A 80 20.36 -1.23 3.19
C THR A 80 20.97 -1.43 1.80
N GLU A 81 20.60 -2.50 1.10
CA GLU A 81 21.04 -2.75 -0.28
C GLU A 81 20.63 -1.60 -1.21
N ILE A 82 19.36 -1.18 -1.15
CA ILE A 82 18.84 -0.07 -1.95
C ILE A 82 19.59 1.22 -1.63
N LEU A 83 19.82 1.51 -0.35
CA LEU A 83 20.56 2.69 0.08
C LEU A 83 21.98 2.68 -0.50
N ASN A 84 22.70 1.57 -0.43
CA ASN A 84 24.06 1.45 -0.96
C ASN A 84 24.12 1.62 -2.49
N LEU A 85 23.13 1.08 -3.21
CA LEU A 85 23.02 1.25 -4.67
C LEU A 85 22.76 2.70 -5.09
N HIS A 86 22.11 3.49 -4.23
CA HIS A 86 21.70 4.87 -4.53
C HIS A 86 22.49 5.93 -3.75
N GLN A 87 23.41 5.53 -2.87
CA GLN A 87 24.22 6.41 -2.03
C GLN A 87 24.98 7.50 -2.83
N PRO A 88 25.57 7.21 -4.01
CA PRO A 88 26.22 8.25 -4.83
C PRO A 88 25.23 9.36 -5.25
N LYS A 89 24.02 8.96 -5.67
CA LYS A 89 22.96 9.89 -6.11
C LYS A 89 22.37 10.71 -4.96
N LEU A 90 22.29 10.14 -3.75
CA LEU A 90 21.76 10.82 -2.57
C LEU A 90 22.75 11.85 -1.98
N LEU A 91 24.06 11.66 -2.18
CA LEU A 91 25.11 12.60 -1.75
C LEU A 91 25.42 13.68 -2.81
N GLY A 92 24.76 13.66 -3.96
CA GLY A 92 25.00 14.60 -5.05
C GLY A 92 26.35 14.38 -5.76
N GLU A 93 26.96 13.20 -5.58
CA GLU A 93 28.19 12.81 -6.27
C GLU A 93 27.79 12.01 -7.52
N GLY A 94 27.85 12.68 -8.67
CA GLY A 94 27.43 12.17 -9.97
C GLY A 94 28.30 11.04 -10.53
#